data_AF-A0A7S1VDN2-F1
#
_entry.id   AF-A0A7S1VDN2-F1
#
_cell.length_a   1.000
_cell.length_b   1.000
_cell.length_c   1.000
_cell.angle_alpha   90.00
_cell.angle_beta   90.00
_cell.angle_gamma   90.00
#
_symmetry.space_group_name_H-M   'P 1'
#
loop_
_entity.id
_entity.type
_entity.pdbx_description
1 polymer ?
#
loop_
_entity_poly.entity_id
_entity_poly.type
_entity_poly.pdbx_seq_one_letter_code
_entity_poly.pdbx_strand_id
1 'polypeptide(L)'
;RTRSRPSPLYATDHDGDDDIRWQDPEFLKRNKHWIVLVDDEEPIRMAVGDYLYDSGYQVSACSDARALWALLTFEPSTDKPPRIPDAIVSDIRMPNVDGLELLQEIRKEPSLERIPVILLTAKSL
;
A
#
# COMPACT_ATOMS: atom_id res chain seq x y z
N ARG A 1 -15.09 -8.88 25.95
CA ARG A 1 -15.21 -7.73 25.03
C ARG A 1 -14.16 -7.91 23.95
N THR A 2 -14.54 -8.46 22.80
CA THR A 2 -13.69 -8.61 21.62
C THR A 2 -13.40 -7.21 21.08
N ARG A 3 -12.24 -6.64 21.42
CA ARG A 3 -11.77 -5.47 20.67
C ARG A 3 -11.54 -5.97 19.25
N SER A 4 -12.26 -5.40 18.28
CA SER A 4 -12.01 -5.65 16.87
C SER A 4 -10.51 -5.48 16.65
N ARG A 5 -9.82 -6.53 16.20
CA ARG A 5 -8.40 -6.40 15.85
C ARG A 5 -8.34 -5.37 14.72
N PRO A 6 -7.48 -4.35 14.81
CA PRO A 6 -7.25 -3.52 13.64
C PRO A 6 -6.64 -4.41 12.54
N SER A 7 -6.95 -4.11 11.29
CA SER A 7 -6.53 -4.86 10.10
C SER A 7 -5.68 -3.97 9.20
N PRO A 8 -5.02 -4.52 8.17
CA PRO A 8 -4.53 -3.69 7.08
C PRO A 8 -5.65 -2.80 6.53
N LEU A 9 -5.25 -1.65 6.03
CA LEU A 9 -6.15 -0.75 5.35
C LEU A 9 -6.19 -1.19 3.88
N TYR A 10 -7.35 -1.65 3.42
CA TYR A 10 -7.55 -2.10 2.04
C TYR A 10 -8.23 -0.98 1.24
N ALA A 11 -7.66 -0.63 0.09
CA ALA A 11 -8.34 0.20 -0.90
C ALA A 11 -9.53 -0.62 -1.43
N THR A 12 -10.74 -0.20 -1.09
CA THR A 12 -11.95 -0.78 -1.68
C THR A 12 -12.16 -0.14 -3.05
N ASP A 13 -12.44 -0.93 -4.07
CA ASP A 13 -12.66 -0.49 -5.46
C ASP A 13 -13.99 0.28 -5.64
N HIS A 14 -14.37 1.15 -4.71
CA HIS A 14 -15.63 1.90 -4.78
C HIS A 14 -15.36 3.41 -4.92
N ASP A 15 -15.84 3.93 -6.05
CA ASP A 15 -16.03 5.35 -6.29
C ASP A 15 -16.83 5.99 -5.16
N GLY A 16 -16.23 6.92 -4.45
CA GLY A 16 -16.95 7.89 -3.62
C GLY A 16 -16.53 7.91 -2.16
N ASP A 17 -15.84 9.00 -1.79
CA ASP A 17 -15.98 9.70 -0.50
C ASP A 17 -15.82 8.90 0.81
N ASP A 18 -15.15 7.75 0.76
CA ASP A 18 -14.80 6.99 1.95
C ASP A 18 -13.62 7.67 2.66
N ASP A 19 -13.98 8.37 3.74
CA ASP A 19 -13.18 8.82 4.87
C ASP A 19 -11.78 8.20 4.91
N ILE A 20 -10.76 9.06 4.86
CA ILE A 20 -9.35 8.75 4.58
C ILE A 20 -8.82 7.71 5.58
N ARG A 21 -9.06 6.42 5.27
CA ARG A 21 -8.65 5.30 6.12
C ARG A 21 -7.15 5.31 6.38
N TRP A 22 -6.37 5.83 5.43
CA TRP A 22 -4.92 5.97 5.45
C TRP A 22 -4.37 6.92 6.52
N GLN A 23 -5.23 7.75 7.12
CA GLN A 23 -4.88 8.64 8.23
C GLN A 23 -5.48 8.20 9.58
N ASP A 24 -5.92 6.96 9.70
CA ASP A 24 -6.40 6.40 10.97
C ASP A 24 -5.39 6.65 12.11
N PRO A 25 -5.75 7.43 13.15
CA PRO A 25 -4.86 7.71 14.27
C PRO A 25 -4.39 6.45 15.02
N GLU A 26 -5.21 5.40 15.07
CA GLU A 26 -4.81 4.13 15.67
C GLU A 26 -3.80 3.40 14.78
N PHE A 27 -3.93 3.50 13.45
CA PHE A 27 -2.90 3.05 12.52
C PHE A 27 -1.59 3.80 12.77
N LEU A 28 -1.61 5.13 12.79
CA LEU A 28 -0.44 6.00 12.97
C LEU A 28 0.27 5.82 14.32
N LYS A 29 -0.43 5.37 15.37
CA LYS A 29 0.14 5.07 16.71
C LYS A 29 0.91 3.75 16.80
N ARG A 30 0.79 2.84 15.83
CA ARG A 30 1.51 1.54 15.82
C ARG A 30 3.00 1.73 15.48
N ASN A 31 3.72 0.63 15.23
CA ASN A 31 5.09 0.65 14.72
C ASN A 31 5.21 1.64 13.55
N LYS A 32 6.30 2.41 13.52
CA LYS A 32 6.50 3.51 12.57
C LYS A 32 6.73 3.06 11.13
N HIS A 33 7.12 1.80 10.92
CA HIS A 33 7.42 1.29 9.60
C HIS A 33 6.14 0.96 8.81
N TRP A 34 5.96 1.66 7.69
CA TRP A 34 4.81 1.54 6.80
C TRP A 34 5.20 0.91 5.48
N ILE A 35 4.45 -0.14 5.15
CA ILE A 35 4.57 -0.88 3.91
C ILE A 35 3.30 -0.66 3.10
N VAL A 36 3.48 -0.37 1.81
CA VAL A 36 2.38 -0.38 0.85
C VAL A 36 2.47 -1.66 0.02
N LEU A 37 1.39 -2.45 0.01
CA LEU A 37 1.22 -3.65 -0.80
C LEU A 37 0.37 -3.32 -2.03
N VAL A 38 0.78 -3.77 -3.20
CA VAL A 38 0.04 -3.63 -4.47
C VAL A 38 -0.09 -5.01 -5.11
N ASP A 39 -1.31 -5.48 -5.27
CA ASP A 39 -1.61 -6.82 -5.81
C ASP A 39 -3.07 -6.82 -6.29
N ASP A 40 -3.37 -7.24 -7.51
CA ASP A 40 -4.73 -7.20 -8.05
C ASP A 40 -5.60 -8.37 -7.55
N GLU A 41 -4.98 -9.48 -7.16
CA GLU A 41 -5.67 -10.66 -6.66
C GLU A 41 -6.07 -10.47 -5.19
N GLU A 42 -7.33 -10.11 -4.93
CA GLU A 42 -7.85 -9.84 -3.58
C GLU A 42 -7.48 -10.91 -2.53
N PRO A 43 -7.61 -12.24 -2.79
CA PRO A 43 -7.25 -13.24 -1.79
C PRO A 43 -5.75 -13.21 -1.41
N ILE A 44 -4.87 -12.94 -2.38
CA ILE A 44 -3.42 -12.85 -2.16
C ILE A 44 -3.11 -11.54 -1.44
N ARG A 45 -3.66 -10.43 -1.93
CA ARG A 45 -3.54 -9.10 -1.30
C ARG A 45 -3.94 -9.13 0.17
N MET A 46 -5.06 -9.78 0.50
CA MET A 46 -5.54 -9.96 1.87
C MET A 46 -4.57 -10.82 2.70
N ALA A 47 -4.14 -11.97 2.18
CA ALA A 47 -3.26 -12.88 2.91
C ALA A 47 -1.88 -12.25 3.21
N VAL A 48 -1.27 -11.59 2.22
CA VAL A 48 0.02 -10.91 2.38
C VAL A 48 -0.13 -9.68 3.27
N GLY A 49 -1.20 -8.91 3.10
CA GLY A 49 -1.51 -7.75 3.92
C GLY A 49 -1.61 -8.11 5.39
N ASP A 50 -2.41 -9.13 5.71
CA ASP A 50 -2.61 -9.61 7.08
C ASP A 50 -1.29 -10.15 7.68
N TYR A 51 -0.49 -10.87 6.90
CA TYR A 51 0.81 -11.39 7.36
C TYR A 51 1.78 -10.25 7.73
N LEU A 52 1.92 -9.22 6.88
CA LEU A 52 2.76 -8.06 7.16
C LEU A 52 2.24 -7.29 8.37
N TYR A 53 0.93 -7.16 8.51
CA TYR A 53 0.32 -6.47 9.61
C TYR A 53 0.52 -7.18 10.96
N ASP A 54 0.34 -8.51 10.98
CA ASP A 54 0.59 -9.35 12.16
C ASP A 54 2.09 -9.44 12.50
N SER A 55 2.96 -9.22 11.52
CA SER A 55 4.40 -9.01 11.72
C SER A 55 4.74 -7.65 12.35
N GLY A 56 3.73 -6.80 12.58
CA GLY A 56 3.87 -5.55 13.31
C GLY A 56 4.14 -4.33 12.42
N TYR A 57 3.91 -4.42 11.10
CA TYR A 57 3.99 -3.27 10.21
C TYR A 57 2.67 -2.51 10.15
N GLN A 58 2.75 -1.23 9.80
CA GLN A 58 1.63 -0.48 9.24
C GLN A 58 1.48 -0.90 7.78
N VAL A 59 0.29 -1.33 7.36
CA VAL A 59 0.07 -1.85 6.00
C VAL A 59 -1.08 -1.13 5.32
N SER A 60 -0.79 -0.60 4.14
CA SER A 60 -1.81 -0.17 3.17
C SER A 60 -1.80 -1.11 1.98
N ALA A 61 -2.96 -1.57 1.54
CA ALA A 61 -3.08 -2.51 0.43
C ALA A 61 -3.89 -1.89 -0.71
N CYS A 62 -3.30 -1.83 -1.90
CA CYS A 62 -3.83 -1.27 -3.12
C CYS A 62 -4.12 -2.40 -4.12
N SER A 63 -5.25 -2.33 -4.83
CA SER A 63 -5.63 -3.28 -5.87
C SER A 63 -4.87 -3.05 -7.18
N ASP A 64 -4.35 -1.84 -7.41
CA ASP A 64 -3.63 -1.48 -8.63
C ASP A 64 -2.68 -0.28 -8.42
N ALA A 65 -1.94 0.06 -9.48
CA ALA A 65 -1.06 1.21 -9.52
C ALA A 65 -1.80 2.55 -9.34
N ARG A 66 -3.06 2.66 -9.80
CA ARG A 66 -3.87 3.88 -9.65
C ARG A 66 -4.15 4.17 -8.18
N ALA A 67 -4.54 3.14 -7.42
CA ALA A 67 -4.78 3.22 -5.98
C ALA A 67 -3.49 3.55 -5.22
N LEU A 68 -2.34 3.01 -5.63
CA LEU A 68 -1.04 3.39 -5.06
C LEU A 68 -0.77 4.89 -5.29
N TRP A 69 -0.88 5.38 -6.52
CA TRP A 69 -0.62 6.78 -6.83
C TRP A 69 -1.59 7.72 -6.12
N ALA A 70 -2.87 7.36 -6.03
CA ALA A 70 -3.83 8.09 -5.22
C ALA A 70 -3.40 8.16 -3.75
N LEU A 71 -2.95 7.05 -3.16
CA LEU A 71 -2.44 7.00 -1.79
C LEU A 71 -1.20 7.87 -1.57
N LEU A 72 -0.23 7.86 -2.50
CA LEU A 72 1.04 8.57 -2.36
C LEU A 72 0.94 10.08 -2.64
N THR A 73 -0.03 10.49 -3.46
CA THR A 73 -0.25 11.89 -3.82
C THR A 73 -1.31 12.57 -2.95
N PHE A 74 -2.01 11.81 -2.12
CA PHE A 74 -3.07 12.33 -1.27
C PHE A 74 -2.52 13.25 -0.17
N GLU A 75 -3.03 14.48 -0.15
CA GLU A 75 -2.64 15.57 0.76
C GLU A 75 -3.89 16.26 1.33
N PRO A 76 -4.34 15.93 2.55
CA PRO A 76 -5.52 16.56 3.14
C PRO A 76 -5.23 17.88 3.87
N SER A 77 -3.97 18.27 4.04
CA SER A 77 -3.58 19.51 4.75
C SER A 77 -2.32 20.09 4.14
N THR A 78 -2.41 21.36 3.72
CA THR A 78 -1.38 22.08 2.93
C THR A 78 -0.03 22.30 3.61
N ASP A 79 0.12 21.90 4.86
CA ASP A 79 1.27 22.29 5.70
C ASP A 79 2.27 21.15 5.96
N LYS A 80 2.04 19.93 5.45
CA LYS A 80 2.95 18.79 5.62
C LYS A 80 3.12 18.01 4.33
N PRO A 81 4.36 17.65 3.96
CA PRO A 81 4.58 16.80 2.79
C PRO A 81 3.90 15.44 2.96
N PRO A 82 3.61 14.73 1.85
CA PRO A 82 2.98 13.43 1.92
C PRO A 82 3.89 12.48 2.67
N ARG A 83 3.29 11.57 3.43
CA ARG A 83 4.07 10.52 4.09
C ARG A 83 4.70 9.63 3.01
N ILE A 84 5.97 9.27 3.20
CA ILE A 84 6.69 8.35 2.33
C ILE A 84 6.69 6.95 2.98
N PRO A 85 6.38 5.87 2.25
CA PRO A 85 6.45 4.52 2.78
C PRO A 85 7.90 4.05 2.95
N ASP A 86 8.13 3.17 3.92
CA ASP A 86 9.44 2.57 4.17
C ASP A 86 9.77 1.48 3.14
N ALA A 87 8.76 0.85 2.56
CA ALA A 87 8.89 -0.11 1.47
C ALA A 87 7.59 -0.24 0.67
N ILE A 88 7.72 -0.65 -0.60
CA ILE A 88 6.60 -1.06 -1.44
C ILE A 88 6.79 -2.55 -1.78
N VAL A 89 5.72 -3.32 -1.62
CA VAL A 89 5.63 -4.71 -2.07
C VAL A 89 4.63 -4.72 -3.23
N SER A 90 5.02 -5.18 -4.41
CA SER A 90 4.15 -5.21 -5.58
C SER A 90 4.18 -6.58 -6.22
N ASP A 91 3.04 -7.11 -6.66
CA ASP A 91 3.05 -8.19 -7.63
C ASP A 91 3.66 -7.70 -8.96
N ILE A 92 4.30 -8.62 -9.70
CA ILE A 92 4.80 -8.35 -11.05
C ILE A 92 3.65 -8.36 -12.05
N ARG A 93 2.72 -9.31 -11.95
CA ARG A 93 1.72 -9.56 -13.00
C ARG A 93 0.36 -8.98 -12.66
N MET A 94 0.28 -7.65 -12.71
CA MET A 94 -1.00 -6.95 -12.62
C MET A 94 -1.57 -6.60 -14.02
N PRO A 95 -2.90 -6.56 -14.19
CA PRO A 95 -3.53 -6.05 -15.40
C PRO A 95 -3.30 -4.54 -15.53
N ASN A 96 -3.16 -4.07 -16.77
CA ASN A 96 -2.93 -2.67 -17.17
C ASN A 96 -1.52 -2.11 -16.93
N VAL A 97 -0.97 -2.24 -15.71
CA VAL A 97 0.39 -1.77 -15.38
C VAL A 97 1.15 -2.91 -14.71
N ASP A 98 2.20 -3.41 -15.37
CA ASP A 98 3.09 -4.43 -14.81
C ASP A 98 3.83 -3.87 -13.59
N GLY A 99 4.09 -4.68 -12.57
CA GLY A 99 4.89 -4.27 -11.40
C GLY A 99 6.28 -3.75 -11.76
N LEU A 100 6.85 -4.17 -12.90
CA LEU A 100 8.09 -3.62 -13.43
C LEU A 100 7.92 -2.21 -14.01
N GLU A 101 6.81 -1.94 -14.69
CA GLU A 101 6.48 -0.59 -15.18
C GLU A 101 6.22 0.34 -14.00
N LEU A 102 5.45 -0.11 -13.00
CA LEU A 102 5.24 0.63 -11.76
C LEU A 102 6.57 0.95 -11.06
N LEU A 103 7.50 -0.01 -10.98
CA LEU A 103 8.84 0.24 -10.45
C LEU A 103 9.56 1.35 -11.23
N GLN A 104 9.49 1.35 -12.57
CA GLN A 104 10.10 2.40 -13.38
C GLN A 104 9.48 3.79 -13.12
N GLU A 105 8.17 3.85 -12.90
CA GLU A 105 7.48 5.10 -12.52
C GLU A 105 7.93 5.58 -11.14
N ILE A 106 7.96 4.71 -10.13
CA ILE A 106 8.46 5.01 -8.78
C ILE A 106 9.90 5.54 -8.84
N ARG A 107 10.76 4.99 -9.70
CA ARG A 107 12.16 5.43 -9.85
C ARG A 107 12.30 6.79 -10.54
N LYS A 108 11.28 7.28 -11.24
CA LYS A 108 11.26 8.63 -11.81
C LYS A 108 10.86 9.69 -10.78
N GLU A 109 10.21 9.28 -9.68
CA GLU A 109 9.78 10.22 -8.65
C GLU A 109 10.88 10.48 -7.61
N PRO A 110 11.40 11.72 -7.49
CA PRO A 110 12.55 12.01 -6.63
C PRO A 110 12.34 11.69 -5.15
N SER A 111 11.09 11.78 -4.66
CA SER A 111 10.74 11.45 -3.28
C SER A 111 10.69 9.94 -3.03
N LEU A 112 10.54 9.13 -4.08
CA LEU A 112 10.33 7.68 -4.00
C LEU A 112 11.49 6.86 -4.59
N GLU A 113 12.41 7.51 -5.31
CA GLU A 113 13.44 6.85 -6.12
C GLU A 113 14.30 5.86 -5.30
N ARG A 114 14.45 6.09 -3.99
CA ARG A 114 15.28 5.29 -3.07
C ARG A 114 14.52 4.25 -2.27
N ILE A 115 13.19 4.23 -2.37
CA ILE A 115 12.37 3.32 -1.58
C ILE A 115 12.65 1.87 -2.02
N PRO A 116 12.89 0.94 -1.09
CA PRO A 116 12.94 -0.47 -1.38
C PRO A 116 11.63 -0.94 -2.01
N VAL A 117 11.72 -1.53 -3.21
CA VAL A 117 10.58 -2.15 -3.89
C VAL A 117 10.85 -3.65 -3.98
N ILE A 118 9.96 -4.44 -3.40
CA ILE A 118 9.99 -5.90 -3.42
C ILE A 118 8.96 -6.36 -4.45
N LEU A 119 9.43 -6.98 -5.52
CA LEU A 119 8.57 -7.57 -6.53
C LEU A 119 8.24 -9.01 -6.13
N LEU A 120 6.95 -9.28 -5.91
CA LEU A 120 6.43 -10.62 -5.72
C LEU A 120 6.31 -11.28 -7.09
N THR A 121 6.82 -12.50 -7.19
CA THR A 121 6.78 -13.27 -8.43
C THR A 121 6.21 -14.63 -8.08
N ALA A 122 5.07 -14.98 -8.65
CA ALA A 122 4.59 -16.35 -8.62
C ALA A 122 5.14 -17.09 -9.85
N LYS A 123 6.06 -18.03 -9.63
CA LYS A 123 6.37 -19.02 -10.65
C LYS A 123 5.23 -20.04 -10.67
N SER A 124 4.33 -19.93 -11.64
CA SER A 124 3.47 -21.05 -12.01
C SER A 124 4.40 -22.18 -12.50
N LEU A 125 4.50 -23.25 -11.71
CA LEU A 125 5.16 -24.50 -12.09
C LEU A 125 4.24 -25.33 -12.98
#